data_AF-A0A517VCW4-F1
#
_entry.id   AF-A0A517VCW4-F1
#
_cell.length_a   1.000
_cell.length_b   1.000
_cell.length_c   1.000
_cell.angle_alpha   90.00
_cell.angle_beta   90.00
_cell.angle_gamma   90.00
#
_symmetry.space_group_name_H-M   'P 1'
#
loop_
_entity.id
_entity.type
_entity.pdbx_description
1 polymer ?
#
loop_
_entity_poly.entity_id
_entity_poly.type
_entity_poly.pdbx_seq_one_letter_code
_entity_poly.pdbx_strand_id
1 'polypeptide(L)'
;MANKPLSQKFLIGVLITAGLYLIVIGAQRFYEHYRVKQIALEFVDALETGNESQIRALLTPEKADLAKKLNQESHQDPLPLDCRVLDVKLNGSTALVRVQIQKNGYAIKPDIHLVKSQTGVWKVSEITQAKVDPLWYDQEDELDRKKLTEEGVPPAEVQGRVLAKELARSLNTTVEDSGSDQVDP
;
A
#
# COMPACT_ATOMS: atom_id res chain seq x y z
N MET A 1 31.40 57.90 -9.00
CA MET A 1 31.23 56.47 -9.30
C MET A 1 29.91 56.30 -10.04
N ALA A 2 29.94 56.06 -11.34
CA ALA A 2 28.74 56.01 -12.18
C ALA A 2 28.17 54.59 -12.20
N ASN A 3 26.95 54.41 -11.71
CA ASN A 3 26.17 53.19 -11.88
C ASN A 3 25.82 53.06 -13.38
N LYS A 4 26.48 52.13 -14.08
CA LYS A 4 26.13 51.77 -15.45
C LYS A 4 24.68 51.24 -15.46
N PRO A 5 23.79 51.76 -16.33
CA PRO A 5 22.44 51.23 -16.43
C PRO A 5 22.53 49.81 -17.00
N LEU A 6 21.98 48.82 -16.26
CA LEU A 6 21.84 47.46 -16.75
C LEU A 6 21.06 47.52 -18.08
N SER A 7 21.67 47.03 -19.16
CA SER A 7 21.07 46.97 -20.48
C SER A 7 19.73 46.24 -20.42
N GLN A 8 18.65 46.87 -20.90
CA GLN A 8 17.30 46.30 -20.97
C GLN A 8 17.27 44.91 -21.62
N LYS A 9 18.21 44.64 -22.55
CA LYS A 9 18.40 43.33 -23.20
C LYS A 9 18.88 42.24 -22.23
N PHE A 10 19.71 42.59 -21.25
CA PHE A 10 20.12 41.68 -20.17
C PHE A 10 18.94 41.34 -19.26
N LEU A 11 18.11 42.33 -18.94
CA LEU A 11 16.95 42.16 -18.06
C LEU A 11 15.90 41.23 -18.70
N ILE A 12 15.63 41.37 -19.99
CA ILE A 12 14.76 40.47 -20.77
C ILE A 12 15.36 39.06 -20.86
N GLY A 13 16.66 38.95 -21.12
CA GLY A 13 17.35 37.65 -21.18
C GLY A 13 17.24 36.88 -19.86
N VAL A 14 17.49 37.55 -18.72
CA VAL A 14 17.32 36.97 -17.39
C VAL A 14 15.88 36.52 -17.15
N LEU A 15 14.90 37.33 -17.54
CA LEU A 15 13.47 37.02 -17.37
C LEU A 15 13.04 35.78 -18.16
N ILE A 16 13.51 35.65 -19.41
CA ILE A 16 13.24 34.48 -20.24
C ILE A 16 13.86 33.22 -19.62
N THR A 17 15.12 33.30 -19.17
CA THR A 17 15.79 32.16 -18.53
C THR A 17 15.13 31.76 -17.21
N ALA A 18 14.69 32.73 -16.40
CA ALA A 18 13.96 32.47 -15.16
C ALA A 18 12.58 31.85 -15.43
N GLY A 19 11.88 32.32 -16.46
CA GLY A 19 10.61 31.75 -16.88
C GLY A 19 10.75 30.29 -17.35
N LEU A 20 11.74 30.00 -18.20
CA LEU A 20 12.06 28.63 -18.63
C LEU A 20 12.40 27.73 -17.43
N TYR A 21 13.19 28.24 -16.49
CA TYR A 21 13.57 27.50 -15.29
C TYR A 21 12.35 27.10 -14.44
N LEU A 22 11.40 28.03 -14.24
CA LEU A 22 10.15 27.74 -13.52
C LEU A 22 9.27 26.72 -14.24
N ILE A 23 9.19 26.79 -15.57
CA ILE A 23 8.46 25.81 -16.38
C ILE A 23 9.07 24.42 -16.21
N VAL A 24 10.39 24.29 -16.26
CA VAL A 24 11.09 23.02 -16.07
C VAL A 24 10.84 22.45 -14.68
N ILE A 25 10.93 23.27 -13.62
CA ILE A 25 10.62 22.85 -12.25
C ILE A 25 9.16 22.38 -12.12
N GLY A 26 8.23 23.15 -12.68
CA GLY A 26 6.81 22.80 -12.67
C GLY A 26 6.53 21.47 -13.36
N ALA A 27 7.10 21.27 -14.55
CA ALA A 27 6.98 20.04 -15.32
C ALA A 27 7.60 18.84 -14.57
N GLN A 28 8.77 19.03 -13.96
CA GLN A 28 9.43 17.97 -13.18
C GLN A 28 8.59 17.56 -11.98
N ARG A 29 8.05 18.52 -11.22
CA ARG A 29 7.20 18.23 -10.05
C ARG A 29 5.91 17.53 -10.43
N PHE A 30 5.31 17.93 -11.56
CA PHE A 30 4.11 17.28 -12.10
C PHE A 30 4.40 15.84 -12.54
N TYR A 31 5.54 15.60 -13.21
CA TYR A 31 5.97 14.28 -13.62
C TYR A 31 6.22 13.35 -12.42
N GLU A 32 6.90 13.84 -11.38
CA GLU A 32 7.14 13.07 -10.16
C GLU A 32 5.84 12.70 -9.45
N HIS A 33 4.87 13.62 -9.41
CA HIS A 33 3.56 13.37 -8.82
C HIS A 33 2.80 12.27 -9.56
N TYR A 34 2.81 12.31 -10.89
CA TYR A 34 2.18 11.29 -11.70
C TYR A 34 2.87 9.92 -11.53
N ARG A 35 4.21 9.89 -11.52
CA ARG A 35 4.98 8.65 -11.33
C ARG A 35 4.72 7.97 -10.00
N VAL A 36 4.72 8.75 -8.91
CA VAL A 36 4.45 8.22 -7.57
C VAL A 36 3.02 7.65 -7.49
N LYS A 37 2.04 8.33 -8.09
CA LYS A 37 0.67 7.84 -8.19
C LYS A 37 0.59 6.51 -8.94
N GLN A 38 1.29 6.39 -10.08
CA GLN A 38 1.30 5.16 -10.87
C GLN A 38 1.91 3.99 -10.09
N ILE A 39 3.05 4.19 -9.43
CA ILE A 39 3.72 3.11 -8.68
C ILE A 39 2.85 2.60 -7.53
N ALA A 40 2.13 3.49 -6.85
CA ALA A 40 1.18 3.09 -5.81
C ALA A 40 0.03 2.24 -6.38
N LEU A 41 -0.50 2.58 -7.55
CA LEU A 41 -1.55 1.80 -8.23
C LEU A 41 -1.02 0.46 -8.74
N GLU A 42 0.13 0.46 -9.42
CA GLU A 42 0.82 -0.76 -9.89
C GLU A 42 1.14 -1.69 -8.72
N PHE A 43 1.48 -1.14 -7.55
CA PHE A 43 1.70 -1.94 -6.35
C PHE A 43 0.42 -2.62 -5.87
N VAL A 44 -0.71 -1.92 -5.83
CA VAL A 44 -2.00 -2.52 -5.44
C VAL A 44 -2.48 -3.55 -6.46
N ASP A 45 -2.31 -3.30 -7.75
CA ASP A 45 -2.62 -4.25 -8.83
C ASP A 45 -1.72 -5.50 -8.77
N ALA A 46 -0.43 -5.32 -8.47
CA ALA A 46 0.48 -6.44 -8.27
C ALA A 46 0.11 -7.29 -7.03
N LEU A 47 -0.46 -6.67 -5.98
CA LEU A 47 -1.03 -7.39 -4.84
C LEU A 47 -2.26 -8.18 -5.25
N GLU A 48 -3.17 -7.59 -6.03
CA GLU A 48 -4.39 -8.25 -6.51
C GLU A 48 -4.08 -9.49 -7.37
N THR A 49 -3.11 -9.35 -8.27
CA THR A 49 -2.72 -10.42 -9.21
C THR A 49 -1.79 -11.47 -8.60
N GLY A 50 -1.30 -11.25 -7.38
CA GLY A 50 -0.34 -12.15 -6.72
C GLY A 50 1.00 -12.23 -7.46
N ASN A 51 1.36 -11.24 -8.27
CA ASN A 51 2.58 -11.29 -9.07
C ASN A 51 3.82 -10.94 -8.23
N GLU A 52 4.39 -11.94 -7.55
CA GLU A 52 5.55 -11.79 -6.67
C GLU A 52 6.72 -11.06 -7.34
N SER A 53 6.97 -11.32 -8.62
CA SER A 53 8.07 -10.68 -9.36
C SER A 53 7.87 -9.16 -9.49
N GLN A 54 6.64 -8.73 -9.72
CA GLN A 54 6.28 -7.30 -9.82
C GLN A 54 6.27 -6.65 -8.44
N ILE A 55 5.69 -7.30 -7.43
CA ILE A 55 5.71 -6.81 -6.03
C ILE A 55 7.17 -6.59 -5.58
N ARG A 56 8.06 -7.56 -5.84
CA ARG A 56 9.48 -7.46 -5.50
C ARG A 56 10.21 -6.34 -6.26
N ALA A 57 9.84 -6.08 -7.51
CA ALA A 57 10.44 -5.01 -8.30
C ALA A 57 10.08 -3.61 -7.76
N LEU A 58 8.83 -3.45 -7.29
CA LEU A 58 8.29 -2.21 -6.75
C LEU A 58 8.74 -1.93 -5.31
N LEU A 59 9.11 -2.97 -4.56
CA LEU A 59 9.64 -2.85 -3.20
C LEU A 59 11.13 -2.47 -3.17
N THR A 60 11.52 -1.86 -2.05
CA THR A 60 12.91 -1.71 -1.65
C THR A 60 13.57 -3.08 -1.42
N PRO A 61 14.87 -3.25 -1.73
CA PRO A 61 15.55 -4.55 -1.64
C PRO A 61 15.54 -5.13 -0.22
N GLU A 62 15.56 -4.28 0.81
CA GLU A 62 15.45 -4.66 2.22
C GLU A 62 14.11 -5.33 2.57
N LYS A 63 13.07 -5.08 1.77
CA LYS A 63 11.72 -5.61 1.97
C LYS A 63 11.32 -6.64 0.93
N ALA A 64 12.28 -7.19 0.18
CA ALA A 64 12.02 -8.22 -0.82
C ALA A 64 11.32 -9.46 -0.23
N ASP A 65 11.59 -9.79 1.04
CA ASP A 65 10.94 -10.93 1.72
C ASP A 65 9.47 -10.67 2.07
N LEU A 66 9.02 -9.42 2.13
CA LEU A 66 7.59 -9.11 2.29
C LEU A 66 6.78 -9.49 1.04
N ALA A 67 7.40 -9.48 -0.15
CA ALA A 67 6.72 -9.89 -1.38
C ALA A 67 6.23 -11.34 -1.30
N LYS A 68 7.00 -12.23 -0.66
CA LYS A 68 6.62 -13.63 -0.45
C LYS A 68 5.43 -13.78 0.49
N LYS A 69 5.41 -13.01 1.58
CA LYS A 69 4.29 -13.02 2.53
C LYS A 69 3.00 -12.51 1.88
N LEU A 70 3.09 -11.42 1.11
CA LEU A 70 1.96 -10.79 0.43
C LEU A 70 1.37 -11.66 -0.69
N ASN A 71 2.18 -12.50 -1.33
CA ASN A 71 1.72 -13.44 -2.36
C ASN A 71 0.83 -14.57 -1.79
N GLN A 72 1.15 -15.05 -0.59
CA GLN A 72 0.45 -16.19 0.03
C GLN A 72 -1.00 -15.88 0.43
N GLU A 73 -1.34 -14.62 0.70
CA GLU A 73 -2.66 -14.21 1.21
C GLU A 73 -3.67 -13.80 0.10
N SER A 74 -3.24 -13.63 -1.15
CA SER A 74 -4.06 -12.99 -2.20
C SER A 74 -4.94 -13.93 -3.04
N HIS A 75 -4.85 -15.25 -2.86
CA HIS A 75 -5.24 -16.23 -3.89
C HIS A 75 -6.68 -16.79 -3.88
N GLN A 76 -7.65 -16.21 -3.15
CA GLN A 76 -8.95 -16.89 -2.96
C GLN A 76 -10.22 -16.16 -3.42
N ASP A 77 -10.16 -14.93 -3.92
CA ASP A 77 -11.40 -14.17 -4.14
C ASP A 77 -11.42 -13.40 -5.48
N PRO A 78 -12.26 -13.82 -6.46
CA PRO A 78 -12.25 -13.35 -7.86
C PRO A 78 -12.84 -11.94 -8.07
N LEU A 79 -13.29 -11.28 -7.01
CA LEU A 79 -13.85 -9.93 -7.10
C LEU A 79 -12.73 -8.88 -7.20
N PRO A 80 -12.81 -7.95 -8.17
CA PRO A 80 -11.76 -6.96 -8.39
C PRO A 80 -11.70 -5.93 -7.25
N LEU A 81 -10.51 -5.41 -6.97
CA LEU A 81 -10.30 -4.34 -5.99
C LEU A 81 -10.64 -2.97 -6.61
N ASP A 82 -11.61 -2.21 -6.07
CA ASP A 82 -11.78 -0.79 -6.44
C ASP A 82 -10.73 0.04 -5.70
N CYS A 83 -9.69 0.46 -6.43
CA CYS A 83 -8.56 1.21 -5.89
C CYS A 83 -8.61 2.68 -6.34
N ARG A 84 -8.53 3.60 -5.38
CA ARG A 84 -8.53 5.05 -5.63
C ARG A 84 -7.46 5.75 -4.83
N VAL A 85 -6.71 6.64 -5.47
CA VAL A 85 -5.73 7.49 -4.78
C VAL A 85 -6.43 8.72 -4.22
N LEU A 86 -6.37 8.89 -2.90
CA LEU A 86 -7.01 9.99 -2.18
C LEU A 86 -6.11 11.22 -2.07
N ASP A 87 -4.83 11.00 -1.75
CA ASP A 87 -3.86 12.08 -1.52
C ASP A 87 -2.44 11.62 -1.88
N VAL A 88 -1.62 12.57 -2.33
CA VAL A 88 -0.21 12.33 -2.68
C VAL A 88 0.62 13.51 -2.16
N LYS A 89 1.48 13.23 -1.19
CA LYS A 89 2.42 14.22 -0.62
C LYS A 89 3.83 13.88 -1.06
N LEU A 90 4.51 14.82 -1.70
CA LEU A 90 5.91 14.69 -2.13
C LEU A 90 6.82 15.58 -1.28
N ASN A 91 7.89 14.98 -0.75
CA ASN A 91 8.95 15.62 0.00
C ASN A 91 10.31 15.21 -0.57
N GLY A 92 10.68 15.80 -1.71
CA GLY A 92 11.98 15.61 -2.35
C GLY A 92 12.23 14.16 -2.76
N SER A 93 12.94 13.41 -1.92
CA SER A 93 13.26 11.99 -2.11
C SER A 93 12.24 11.03 -1.48
N THR A 94 11.19 11.54 -0.83
CA THR A 94 10.16 10.72 -0.18
C THR A 94 8.77 11.11 -0.66
N ALA A 95 7.85 10.17 -0.67
CA ALA A 95 6.46 10.43 -0.98
C ALA A 95 5.53 9.58 -0.12
N LEU A 96 4.36 10.13 0.18
CA LEU A 96 3.27 9.45 0.87
C LEU A 96 2.06 9.44 -0.05
N VAL A 97 1.56 8.25 -0.36
CA VAL A 97 0.35 8.07 -1.17
C VAL A 97 -0.71 7.42 -0.31
N ARG A 98 -1.80 8.15 -0.08
CA ARG A 98 -2.96 7.60 0.58
C ARG A 98 -3.86 6.97 -0.46
N VAL A 99 -4.10 5.68 -0.31
CA VAL A 99 -4.95 4.90 -1.22
C VAL A 99 -6.19 4.46 -0.45
N GLN A 100 -7.34 4.46 -1.12
CA GLN A 100 -8.54 3.77 -0.67
C GLN A 100 -8.69 2.51 -1.53
N ILE A 101 -8.70 1.36 -0.88
CA ILE A 101 -8.92 0.07 -1.54
C ILE A 101 -10.25 -0.44 -1.02
N GLN A 102 -11.19 -0.71 -1.91
CA GLN A 102 -12.52 -1.19 -1.58
C GLN A 102 -12.78 -2.57 -2.19
N LYS A 103 -13.24 -3.51 -1.36
CA LYS A 103 -13.63 -4.87 -1.76
C LYS A 103 -14.86 -5.30 -0.98
N ASN A 104 -15.86 -5.87 -1.65
CA ASN A 104 -17.06 -6.44 -1.02
C ASN A 104 -17.80 -5.48 -0.05
N GLY A 105 -17.79 -4.18 -0.35
CA GLY A 105 -18.40 -3.15 0.51
C GLY A 105 -17.49 -2.61 1.61
N TYR A 106 -16.34 -3.24 1.87
CA TYR A 106 -15.34 -2.81 2.85
C TYR A 106 -14.29 -1.93 2.21
N ALA A 107 -13.83 -0.91 2.93
CA ALA A 107 -12.76 -0.04 2.47
C ALA A 107 -11.62 0.03 3.49
N ILE A 108 -10.39 -0.12 2.99
CA ILE A 108 -9.17 0.18 3.74
C ILE A 108 -8.54 1.45 3.19
N LYS A 109 -7.85 2.19 4.06
CA LYS A 109 -7.17 3.44 3.69
C LYS A 109 -5.68 3.39 4.02
N PRO A 110 -4.91 2.51 3.38
CA PRO A 110 -3.48 2.42 3.63
C PRO A 110 -2.74 3.67 3.13
N ASP A 111 -1.71 4.00 3.89
CA ASP A 111 -0.73 5.02 3.57
C ASP A 111 0.54 4.31 3.06
N ILE A 112 0.81 4.45 1.76
CA ILE A 112 1.96 3.87 1.06
C ILE A 112 3.10 4.89 1.05
N HIS A 113 4.22 4.55 1.67
CA HIS A 113 5.43 5.35 1.69
C HIS A 113 6.36 4.90 0.57
N LEU A 114 6.83 5.87 -0.22
CA LEU A 114 7.76 5.66 -1.32
C LEU A 114 9.04 6.46 -1.08
N VAL A 115 10.16 5.88 -1.50
CA VAL A 115 11.48 6.51 -1.46
C VAL A 115 12.09 6.47 -2.85
N LYS A 116 12.70 7.59 -3.25
CA LYS A 116 13.44 7.72 -4.50
C LYS A 116 14.86 7.17 -4.30
N SER A 117 15.23 6.18 -5.09
CA SER A 117 16.59 5.63 -5.12
C SER A 117 17.59 6.66 -5.65
N GLN A 118 18.89 6.39 -5.45
CA GLN A 118 19.98 7.18 -6.04
C GLN A 118 19.93 7.18 -7.59
N THR A 119 19.36 6.14 -8.19
CA THR A 119 19.13 6.03 -9.65
C THR A 119 17.89 6.78 -10.12
N GLY A 120 17.15 7.43 -9.21
CA GLY A 120 15.95 8.20 -9.51
C GLY A 120 14.66 7.38 -9.61
N VAL A 121 14.72 6.08 -9.30
CA VAL A 121 13.58 5.17 -9.33
C VAL A 121 12.86 5.19 -7.99
N TRP A 122 11.55 5.41 -8.01
CA TRP A 122 10.72 5.36 -6.81
C TRP A 122 10.40 3.91 -6.44
N LYS A 123 10.48 3.61 -5.16
CA LYS A 123 10.20 2.28 -4.61
C LYS A 123 9.36 2.38 -3.35
N VAL A 124 8.49 1.41 -3.13
CA VAL A 124 7.70 1.30 -1.91
C VAL A 124 8.63 0.90 -0.76
N SER A 125 8.68 1.74 0.26
CA SER A 125 9.46 1.52 1.47
C SER A 125 8.61 1.00 2.62
N GLU A 126 7.35 1.41 2.75
CA GLU A 126 6.50 1.00 3.86
C GLU A 126 5.02 1.17 3.53
N ILE A 127 4.18 0.37 4.18
CA ILE A 127 2.73 0.51 4.13
C ILE A 127 2.26 0.61 5.58
N THR A 128 1.45 1.63 5.86
CA THR A 128 0.89 1.87 7.20
C THR A 128 -0.62 2.03 7.08
N GLN A 129 -1.35 1.98 8.21
CA GLN A 129 -2.80 2.18 8.24
C GLN A 129 -3.63 1.17 7.41
N ALA A 130 -3.11 -0.05 7.20
CA ALA A 130 -3.82 -1.14 6.52
C ALA A 130 -4.90 -1.82 7.40
N LYS A 131 -5.62 -1.05 8.23
CA LYS A 131 -6.69 -1.59 9.09
C LYS A 131 -7.97 -1.73 8.30
N VAL A 132 -8.61 -2.89 8.42
CA VAL A 132 -9.92 -3.17 7.81
C VAL A 132 -11.04 -2.64 8.72
N ASP A 133 -12.17 -2.28 8.11
CA ASP A 133 -13.39 -1.93 8.84
C ASP A 133 -13.77 -3.07 9.82
N PRO A 134 -14.11 -2.78 11.09
CA PRO A 134 -14.52 -3.81 12.05
C PRO A 134 -15.59 -4.77 11.55
N LEU A 135 -16.54 -4.29 10.72
CA LEU A 135 -17.60 -5.13 10.16
C LEU A 135 -17.06 -6.27 9.27
N TRP A 136 -15.86 -6.11 8.71
CA TRP A 136 -15.22 -7.17 7.94
C TRP A 136 -14.85 -8.36 8.81
N TYR A 137 -14.38 -8.11 10.04
CA TYR A 137 -14.03 -9.17 10.99
C TYR A 137 -15.26 -9.98 11.39
N ASP A 138 -16.41 -9.33 11.58
CA ASP A 138 -17.67 -10.03 11.88
C ASP A 138 -18.08 -10.98 10.76
N GLN A 139 -17.98 -10.54 9.50
CA GLN A 139 -18.31 -11.37 8.34
C GLN A 139 -17.29 -12.49 8.10
N GLU A 140 -16.00 -12.22 8.30
CA GLU A 140 -14.94 -13.23 8.21
C GLU A 140 -15.18 -14.34 9.26
N ASP A 141 -15.50 -13.96 10.50
CA ASP A 141 -15.78 -14.92 11.57
C ASP A 141 -17.06 -15.73 11.31
N GLU A 142 -18.08 -15.12 10.71
CA GLU A 142 -19.27 -15.86 10.26
C GLU A 142 -18.97 -16.88 9.15
N LEU A 143 -18.14 -16.52 8.18
CA LEU A 143 -17.71 -17.42 7.11
C LEU A 143 -16.88 -18.58 7.64
N ASP A 144 -15.94 -18.30 8.55
CA ASP A 144 -15.12 -19.33 9.20
C ASP A 144 -15.98 -20.26 10.06
N ARG A 145 -16.94 -19.73 10.84
CA ARG A 145 -17.90 -20.57 11.58
C ARG A 145 -18.69 -21.48 10.65
N LYS A 146 -19.15 -20.98 9.50
CA LYS A 146 -19.88 -21.79 8.51
C LYS A 146 -18.99 -22.91 7.96
N LYS A 147 -17.76 -22.60 7.55
CA LYS A 147 -16.78 -23.59 7.07
C LYS A 147 -16.51 -24.67 8.12
N LEU A 148 -16.19 -24.29 9.35
CA LEU A 148 -15.91 -25.24 10.43
C LEU A 148 -17.14 -26.10 10.76
N THR A 149 -18.34 -25.53 10.68
CA THR A 149 -19.60 -26.27 10.87
C THR A 149 -19.84 -27.27 9.73
N GLU A 150 -19.56 -26.89 8.48
CA GLU A 150 -19.64 -27.76 7.31
C GLU A 150 -18.59 -28.88 7.34
N GLU A 151 -17.42 -28.62 7.92
CA GLU A 151 -16.35 -29.60 8.18
C GLU A 151 -16.66 -30.55 9.35
N GLY A 152 -17.79 -30.34 10.05
CA GLY A 152 -18.25 -31.21 11.14
C GLY A 152 -17.58 -30.93 12.49
N VAL A 153 -16.93 -29.77 12.66
CA VAL A 153 -16.31 -29.37 13.94
C VAL A 153 -17.39 -29.12 15.00
N PRO A 154 -17.24 -29.64 16.23
CA PRO A 154 -18.21 -29.42 17.30
C PRO A 154 -18.40 -27.93 17.62
N PRO A 155 -19.63 -27.46 17.91
CA PRO A 155 -19.91 -26.04 18.15
C PRO A 155 -19.06 -25.37 19.25
N ALA A 156 -18.71 -26.13 20.30
CA ALA A 156 -17.86 -25.63 21.38
C ALA A 156 -16.43 -25.33 20.92
N GLU A 157 -15.89 -26.14 20.01
CA GLU A 157 -14.56 -25.98 19.44
C GLU A 157 -14.54 -24.82 18.41
N VAL A 158 -15.61 -24.68 17.61
CA VAL A 158 -15.80 -23.52 16.72
C VAL A 158 -15.78 -22.21 17.51
N GLN A 159 -16.49 -22.15 18.64
CA GLN A 159 -16.54 -20.95 19.47
C GLN A 159 -15.18 -20.63 20.12
N GLY A 160 -14.44 -21.66 20.55
CA GLY A 160 -13.08 -21.51 21.08
C GLY A 160 -12.09 -20.95 20.04
N ARG A 161 -12.14 -21.44 18.81
CA ARG A 161 -11.27 -20.98 17.70
C ARG A 161 -11.55 -19.52 17.31
N VAL A 162 -12.83 -19.14 17.25
CA VAL A 162 -13.21 -17.74 16.95
C VAL A 162 -12.77 -16.78 18.07
N LEU A 163 -12.96 -17.16 19.34
CA LEU A 163 -12.49 -16.36 20.48
C LEU A 163 -10.96 -16.22 20.49
N ALA A 164 -10.22 -17.27 20.15
CA ALA A 164 -8.77 -17.20 20.02
C ALA A 164 -8.34 -16.23 18.91
N LYS A 165 -9.03 -16.25 17.77
CA LYS A 165 -8.78 -15.32 16.65
C LYS A 165 -9.08 -13.87 17.04
N GLU A 166 -10.19 -13.62 17.73
CA GLU A 166 -10.56 -12.28 18.24
C GLU A 166 -9.53 -11.75 19.26
N LEU A 167 -9.10 -12.62 20.19
CA LEU A 167 -8.07 -12.28 21.17
C LEU A 167 -6.74 -11.95 20.49
N ALA A 168 -6.32 -12.75 19.50
CA ALA A 168 -5.09 -12.53 18.76
C ALA A 168 -5.11 -11.19 17.99
N ARG A 169 -6.25 -10.86 17.34
CA ARG A 169 -6.46 -9.54 16.73
C ARG A 169 -6.31 -8.40 17.76
N SER A 170 -6.90 -8.56 18.95
CA SER A 170 -6.82 -7.54 20.01
C SER A 170 -5.39 -7.32 20.54
N LEU A 171 -4.56 -8.38 20.50
CA LEU A 171 -3.18 -8.37 20.98
C LEU A 171 -2.15 -8.07 19.87
N ASN A 172 -2.58 -7.83 18.62
CA ASN A 172 -1.72 -7.75 17.43
C ASN A 172 -0.82 -8.98 17.26
N THR A 173 -1.32 -10.17 17.60
CA THR A 173 -0.64 -11.46 17.40
C THR A 173 -1.38 -12.30 16.37
N THR A 174 -0.73 -13.29 15.78
CA THR A 174 -1.36 -14.24 14.85
C THR A 174 -1.58 -15.57 15.56
N VAL A 175 -2.74 -16.21 15.35
CA VAL A 175 -2.94 -17.62 15.76
C VAL A 175 -2.32 -18.49 14.67
N GLU A 176 -1.30 -19.27 15.00
CA GLU A 176 -0.86 -20.34 14.11
C GLU A 176 -1.88 -21.47 14.19
N ASP A 177 -2.39 -21.89 13.03
CA ASP A 177 -3.33 -23.01 12.88
C ASP A 177 -2.56 -24.31 13.20
N SER A 178 -2.36 -24.56 14.49
CA SER A 178 -1.82 -25.81 14.99
C SER A 178 -2.94 -26.83 14.86
N GLY A 179 -2.93 -27.55 13.74
CA GLY A 179 -3.81 -28.68 13.52
C GLY A 179 -3.70 -29.69 14.66
N SER A 180 -4.88 -30.19 15.04
CA SER A 180 -5.12 -31.30 15.97
C SER A 180 -4.58 -31.12 17.40
N ASP A 181 -5.40 -30.57 18.29
CA ASP A 181 -5.46 -31.06 19.67
C ASP A 181 -6.06 -32.47 19.65
N GLN A 182 -5.25 -33.45 19.24
CA GLN A 182 -5.54 -34.85 19.50
C GLN A 182 -5.18 -35.12 20.97
N VAL A 183 -6.15 -34.90 21.85
CA VAL A 183 -6.11 -35.45 23.21
C VAL A 183 -6.44 -36.93 23.07
N ASP A 184 -5.42 -37.78 22.96
CA ASP A 184 -5.58 -39.22 23.19
C ASP A 184 -5.71 -39.50 24.71
N PRO A 185 -6.53 -40.48 25.11
CA PRO A 185 -6.99 -40.71 26.49
C PRO A 185 -5.92 -41.18 27.48
#